data_AF-A0A7K2NYI3-F1
#
_entry.id   AF-A0A7K2NYI3-F1
#
_cell.length_a   1.000
_cell.length_b   1.000
_cell.length_c   1.000
_cell.angle_alpha   90.00
_cell.angle_beta   90.00
_cell.angle_gamma   90.00
#
_symmetry.space_group_name_H-M   'P 1'
#
loop_
_entity.id
_entity.type
_entity.pdbx_description
1 polymer ?
#
loop_
_entity_poly.entity_id
_entity_poly.type
_entity_poly.pdbx_seq_one_letter_code
_entity_poly.pdbx_strand_id
1 'polypeptide(L)' 'ELALLLPAHAARLRYERAVLLVQRGEFAAGAGELEAYAEVVGAVDEAVAEEVRGEARTARAMLN' A
#
# COMPACT_ATOMS: atom_id res chain seq x y z
N GLU A 1 7.13 -23.48 -12.49
CA GLU A 1 6.72 -23.36 -11.07
C GLU A 1 5.78 -22.18 -10.92
N LEU A 2 4.48 -22.47 -10.80
CA LEU A 2 3.46 -21.49 -10.43
C LEU A 2 3.10 -21.76 -8.97
N ALA A 3 3.98 -21.34 -8.07
CA ALA A 3 3.66 -21.30 -6.66
C ALA A 3 2.63 -20.19 -6.47
N LEU A 4 1.39 -20.59 -6.20
CA LEU A 4 0.34 -19.72 -5.70
C LEU A 4 0.80 -19.12 -4.36
N LEU A 5 1.53 -18.00 -4.41
CA LEU A 5 1.81 -17.14 -3.28
C LEU A 5 0.54 -16.34 -2.94
N LEU A 6 -0.50 -17.04 -2.48
CA LEU A 6 -1.78 -16.46 -2.10
C LEU A 6 -1.63 -15.23 -1.17
N PRO A 7 -0.66 -15.17 -0.22
CA PRO A 7 -0.41 -13.97 0.58
C PRO A 7 0.23 -12.82 -0.23
N ALA A 8 1.20 -13.11 -1.09
CA ALA A 8 1.92 -12.07 -1.84
C ALA A 8 1.04 -11.44 -2.92
N HIS A 9 0.20 -12.23 -3.59
CA HIS A 9 -0.72 -11.71 -4.60
C HIS A 9 -1.82 -10.85 -3.99
N ALA A 10 -2.37 -11.25 -2.83
CA ALA A 10 -3.34 -10.43 -2.11
C ALA A 10 -2.73 -9.11 -1.61
N ALA A 11 -1.49 -9.15 -1.10
CA ALA A 11 -0.77 -7.94 -0.68
C ALA A 11 -0.46 -7.01 -1.87
N ARG A 12 -0.01 -7.58 -2.99
CA ARG A 12 0.24 -6.86 -4.24
C ARG A 12 -1.01 -6.16 -4.76
N LEU A 13 -2.14 -6.85 -4.80
CA LEU A 13 -3.43 -6.29 -5.22
C LEU A 13 -3.89 -5.15 -4.31
N ARG A 14 -3.62 -5.25 -2.99
CA ARG A 14 -3.92 -4.17 -2.04
C ARG A 14 -3.13 -2.90 -2.39
N TYR A 15 -1.83 -3.02 -2.63
CA TYR A 15 -1.00 -1.90 -3.06
C TYR A 15 -1.49 -1.28 -4.37
N GLU A 16 -1.77 -2.10 -5.39
CA GLU A 16 -2.26 -1.62 -6.68
C GLU A 16 -3.60 -0.88 -6.56
N ARG A 17 -4.53 -1.40 -5.74
CA ARG A 17 -5.78 -0.70 -5.41
C ARG A 17 -5.51 0.63 -4.69
N ALA A 18 -4.60 0.65 -3.74
CA ALA A 18 -4.25 1.86 -2.99
C ALA A 18 -3.77 2.98 -3.92
N VAL A 19 -2.87 2.66 -4.85
CA VAL A 19 -2.37 3.59 -5.87
C VAL A 19 -3.50 4.11 -6.76
N LEU A 20 -4.42 3.24 -7.20
CA LEU A 20 -5.57 3.66 -8.02
C LEU A 20 -6.52 4.60 -7.27
N LEU A 21 -6.74 4.38 -5.97
CA LEU A 21 -7.56 5.26 -5.13
C LEU A 21 -6.92 6.65 -5.02
N VAL A 22 -5.62 6.72 -4.73
CA VAL A 22 -4.87 7.99 -4.69
C VAL A 22 -4.96 8.72 -6.03
N GLN A 23 -4.74 8.02 -7.15
CA GLN A 23 -4.84 8.60 -8.49
C GLN A 23 -6.24 9.13 -8.84
N ARG A 24 -7.30 8.55 -8.27
CA ARG A 24 -8.69 9.02 -8.44
C ARG A 24 -9.08 10.16 -7.50
N GLY A 25 -8.18 10.60 -6.62
CA GLY A 25 -8.48 11.61 -5.60
C GLY A 25 -9.13 11.05 -4.34
N GLU A 26 -9.27 9.73 -4.22
CA GLU A 26 -9.74 9.06 -3.00
C GLU A 26 -8.58 8.93 -1.98
N PHE A 27 -7.97 10.06 -1.64
CA PHE A 27 -6.69 10.12 -0.92
C PHE A 27 -6.73 9.45 0.47
N ALA A 28 -7.80 9.66 1.24
CA ALA A 28 -7.94 9.06 2.57
C ALA A 28 -8.03 7.52 2.49
N ALA A 29 -8.80 7.00 1.52
CA ALA A 29 -8.95 5.57 1.32
C ALA A 29 -7.65 4.95 0.77
N GLY A 30 -7.03 5.60 -0.22
CA GLY A 30 -5.75 5.16 -0.77
C GLY A 30 -4.63 5.13 0.27
N ALA A 31 -4.54 6.14 1.14
CA ALA A 31 -3.57 6.17 2.23
C ALA A 31 -3.78 5.02 3.25
N GLY A 32 -5.02 4.72 3.62
CA GLY A 32 -5.33 3.62 4.53
C GLY A 32 -4.93 2.25 3.96
N GLU A 33 -5.11 2.05 2.64
CA GLU A 33 -4.69 0.81 1.98
C GLU A 33 -3.16 0.69 1.86
N LEU A 34 -2.45 1.81 1.64
CA LEU A 34 -0.99 1.86 1.68
C LEU A 34 -0.46 1.51 3.09
N GLU A 35 -1.05 2.07 4.15
CA GLU A 35 -0.70 1.74 5.55
C GLU A 35 -0.91 0.25 5.85
N ALA A 36 -2.04 -0.31 5.42
CA ALA A 36 -2.35 -1.73 5.60
C ALA A 36 -1.45 -2.65 4.74
N TYR A 37 -0.89 -2.17 3.64
CA TYR A 37 0.13 -2.89 2.87
C TYR A 37 1.49 -2.82 3.56
N ALA A 38 1.86 -1.64 4.09
CA ALA A 38 3.11 -1.44 4.83
C ALA A 38 3.21 -2.34 6.07
N GLU A 39 2.10 -2.57 6.77
CA GLU A 39 2.06 -3.50 7.91
C GLU A 39 2.40 -4.93 7.51
N VAL A 40 1.86 -5.41 6.39
CA VAL A 40 2.09 -6.77 5.89
C VAL A 40 3.51 -6.93 5.35
N VAL A 41 4.00 -5.95 4.58
CA VAL A 41 5.34 -6.03 4.00
C VAL A 41 6.42 -5.85 5.05
N GLY A 42 6.19 -5.08 6.12
CA GLY A 42 7.15 -4.88 7.21
C GLY A 42 7.50 -6.16 7.96
N ALA A 43 6.63 -7.17 7.94
CA ALA A 43 6.96 -8.50 8.45
C ALA A 43 8.06 -9.23 7.64
N VAL A 44 8.34 -8.76 6.41
CA VAL A 44 9.31 -9.35 5.47
C VAL A 44 10.46 -8.40 5.16
N ASP A 45 10.15 -7.13 4.93
CA ASP A 45 11.08 -6.06 4.58
C ASP A 45 10.60 -4.72 5.15
N GLU A 46 11.26 -4.28 6.22
CA GLU A 46 10.95 -3.02 6.91
C GLU A 46 11.31 -1.77 6.09
N ALA A 47 12.32 -1.86 5.21
CA ALA A 47 12.70 -0.72 4.38
C ALA A 47 11.60 -0.40 3.37
N VAL A 48 11.05 -1.44 2.74
CA VAL A 48 9.89 -1.30 1.85
C VAL A 48 8.67 -0.78 2.60
N ALA A 49 8.45 -1.21 3.85
CA ALA A 49 7.35 -0.71 4.66
C ALA A 49 7.45 0.79 4.93
N GLU A 50 8.65 1.30 5.24
CA GLU A 50 8.88 2.73 5.47
C GLU A 50 8.65 3.59 4.22
N GLU A 51 9.07 3.11 3.04
CA GLU A 51 8.78 3.77 1.76
C GLU A 51 7.27 3.91 1.54
N VAL A 52 6.53 2.82 1.70
CA VAL A 52 5.06 2.80 1.55
C VAL A 52 4.37 3.69 2.58
N ARG A 53 4.86 3.75 3.83
CA ARG A 53 4.35 4.70 4.84
C ARG A 53 4.58 6.15 4.40
N GLY A 54 5.69 6.44 3.71
CA GLY A 54 5.96 7.74 3.09
C GLY A 54 4.94 8.11 2.02
N GLU A 55 4.59 7.16 1.15
CA GLU A 55 3.54 7.34 0.14
C GLU A 55 2.17 7.61 0.80
N ALA A 56 1.81 6.87 1.86
CA ALA A 56 0.57 7.07 2.58
C ALA A 56 0.47 8.48 3.20
N ARG A 57 1.56 8.95 3.83
CA ARG A 57 1.65 10.32 4.36
C ARG A 57 1.49 11.36 3.25
N THR A 58 2.10 11.12 2.10
CA THR A 58 1.99 12.01 0.93
C THR A 58 0.56 12.08 0.41
N ALA A 59 -0.12 10.93 0.28
CA ALA A 59 -1.52 10.88 -0.09
C ALA A 59 -2.41 11.64 0.91
N ARG A 60 -2.22 11.46 2.22
CA ARG A 60 -2.96 12.23 3.25
C ARG A 60 -2.71 13.73 3.13
N ALA A 61 -1.49 14.15 2.79
CA ALA A 61 -1.17 15.55 2.63
C ALA A 61 -1.92 16.20 1.45
N MET A 62 -2.37 15.43 0.46
CA MET A 62 -3.20 15.93 -0.66
C MET A 62 -4.65 16.29 -0.27
N LEU A 63 -5.07 15.97 0.95
CA LEU A 63 -6.39 16.40 1.48
C LEU A 63 -6.41 17.84 1.99
N ASN A 64 -5.23 18.45 2.19
CA ASN A 64 -5.07 19.83 2.68
C ASN A 64 -4.80 20.79 1.52
#